data_AF-A0A2D6UHV0-F1
#
_entry.id   AF-A0A2D6UHV0-F1
#
_cell.length_a   1.000
_cell.length_b   1.000
_cell.length_c   1.000
_cell.angle_alpha   90.00
_cell.angle_beta   90.00
_cell.angle_gamma   90.00
#
_symmetry.space_group_name_H-M   'P 1'
#
loop_
_entity.id
_entity.type
_entity.pdbx_description
1 polymer ?
#
loop_
_entity_poly.entity_id
_entity_poly.type
_entity_poly.pdbx_seq_one_letter_code
_entity_poly.pdbx_strand_id
1 'polypeptide(L)'
;MTKVLLLLASLLTGNELFALPSTPVWDQRHMRKFFHPYVGKWVGEWKITDVEGVVIKRITLQQQYWWDKGHLKGLMSFEDRGRLSSLTSD
;
A
#
# COMPACT_ATOMS: atom_id res chain seq x y z
N MET A 1 40.08 -29.16 -34.45
CA MET A 1 39.07 -29.86 -35.27
C MET A 1 38.22 -30.64 -34.28
N THR A 2 36.96 -30.32 -34.00
CA THR A 2 35.80 -30.48 -34.89
C THR A 2 34.64 -29.59 -34.38
N LYS A 3 34.13 -28.69 -35.21
CA LYS A 3 32.78 -28.11 -35.10
C LYS A 3 31.85 -29.08 -35.80
N VAL A 4 30.66 -29.39 -35.25
CA VAL A 4 29.43 -29.68 -36.01
C VAL A 4 28.27 -29.99 -35.04
N LEU A 5 27.16 -29.27 -35.28
CA LEU A 5 25.76 -29.54 -34.91
C LEU A 5 25.36 -29.59 -33.42
N LEU A 6 24.88 -28.45 -32.92
CA LEU A 6 23.74 -28.37 -32.00
C LEU A 6 22.95 -27.09 -32.34
N LEU A 7 22.38 -27.08 -33.55
CA LEU A 7 21.25 -26.23 -33.91
C LEU A 7 20.17 -27.18 -34.41
N LEU A 8 18.92 -27.01 -33.94
CA LEU A 8 17.71 -27.79 -34.24
C LEU A 8 17.37 -28.93 -33.25
N ALA A 9 17.12 -28.55 -31.99
CA ALA A 9 16.11 -29.23 -31.17
C ALA A 9 15.35 -28.22 -30.30
N SER A 10 15.05 -27.06 -30.87
CA SER A 10 14.04 -26.12 -30.38
C SER A 10 12.70 -26.49 -31.01
N LEU A 11 12.07 -27.56 -30.51
CA LEU A 11 10.66 -27.89 -30.77
C LEU A 11 10.31 -29.07 -29.87
N LEU A 12 10.04 -28.80 -28.59
CA LEU A 12 9.17 -29.59 -27.68
C LEU A 12 9.26 -29.18 -26.20
N THR A 13 10.03 -28.16 -25.83
CA THR A 13 9.92 -27.57 -24.49
C THR A 13 8.93 -26.42 -24.55
N GLY A 14 7.67 -26.72 -24.24
CA GLY A 14 6.66 -25.74 -23.87
C GLY A 14 7.14 -24.99 -22.63
N ASN A 15 7.94 -23.96 -22.86
CA ASN A 15 8.41 -23.05 -21.85
C ASN A 15 7.38 -21.92 -21.75
N GLU A 16 6.20 -22.25 -21.23
CA GLU A 16 5.38 -21.22 -20.57
C GLU A 16 6.12 -20.83 -19.30
N LEU A 17 7.10 -19.96 -19.48
CA LEU A 17 7.66 -19.12 -18.44
C LEU A 17 6.45 -18.46 -17.78
N PHE A 18 6.06 -18.96 -16.61
CA PHE A 18 5.11 -18.32 -15.72
C PHE A 18 5.60 -16.88 -15.52
N ALA A 19 5.06 -15.96 -16.30
CA ALA A 19 5.20 -14.55 -16.06
C ALA A 19 4.50 -14.31 -14.72
N LEU A 20 5.30 -14.27 -13.64
CA LEU A 20 4.84 -13.71 -12.38
C LEU A 20 4.20 -12.37 -12.74
N PRO A 21 2.96 -12.08 -12.29
CA PRO A 21 2.33 -10.80 -12.60
C PRO A 21 3.32 -9.72 -12.17
N SER A 22 3.77 -8.91 -13.13
CA SER A 22 4.71 -7.82 -12.87
C SER A 22 4.15 -7.05 -11.70
N THR A 23 4.86 -7.04 -10.58
CA THR A 23 4.48 -6.21 -9.43
C THR A 23 4.26 -4.82 -9.99
N PRO A 24 3.07 -4.20 -9.78
CA PRO A 24 2.81 -2.89 -10.33
C PRO A 24 3.93 -1.97 -9.86
N VAL A 25 4.74 -1.49 -10.79
CA VAL A 25 5.79 -0.52 -10.47
C VAL A 25 5.05 0.78 -10.25
N TRP A 26 4.70 1.04 -8.99
CA TRP A 26 4.08 2.29 -8.58
C TRP A 26 5.10 3.41 -8.74
N ASP A 27 5.09 4.05 -9.91
CA ASP A 27 5.88 5.26 -10.10
C ASP A 27 5.28 6.44 -9.29
N GLN A 28 6.08 7.49 -9.14
CA GLN A 28 5.70 8.67 -8.38
C GLN A 28 4.41 9.35 -8.90
N ARG A 29 4.12 9.24 -10.21
CA ARG A 29 2.94 9.84 -10.83
C ARG A 29 1.68 9.07 -10.46
N HIS A 30 1.74 7.73 -10.45
CA HIS A 30 0.65 6.88 -9.97
C HIS A 30 0.38 7.13 -8.48
N MET A 31 1.44 7.12 -7.66
CA MET A 31 1.32 7.42 -6.23
C MET A 31 0.69 8.79 -5.97
N ARG A 32 1.08 9.83 -6.72
CA ARG A 32 0.44 11.14 -6.64
C ARG A 32 -1.03 11.07 -6.99
N LYS A 33 -1.40 10.48 -8.12
CA LYS A 33 -2.80 10.43 -8.56
C LYS A 33 -3.71 9.72 -7.55
N PHE A 34 -3.28 8.60 -6.99
CA PHE A 34 -4.10 7.81 -6.07
C PHE A 34 -4.16 8.39 -4.67
N PHE A 35 -3.06 8.95 -4.15
CA PHE A 35 -3.01 9.43 -2.78
C PHE A 35 -3.30 10.93 -2.63
N HIS A 36 -3.32 11.70 -3.73
CA HIS A 36 -3.63 13.13 -3.69
C HIS A 36 -4.95 13.48 -2.99
N PRO A 37 -6.06 12.74 -3.20
CA PRO A 37 -7.31 13.03 -2.49
C PRO A 37 -7.22 12.88 -0.96
N TYR A 38 -6.24 12.12 -0.46
CA TYR A 38 -6.04 11.86 0.96
C TYR A 38 -4.99 12.79 1.59
N VAL A 39 -4.36 13.67 0.81
CA VAL A 39 -3.44 14.70 1.32
C VAL A 39 -4.23 15.74 2.10
N GLY A 40 -3.74 16.08 3.29
CA GLY A 40 -4.42 17.01 4.18
C GLY A 40 -4.51 16.47 5.61
N LYS A 41 -5.29 17.17 6.44
CA LYS A 41 -5.59 16.78 7.82
C LYS A 41 -6.99 16.19 7.89
N TRP A 42 -7.08 14.99 8.45
CA TRP A 42 -8.31 14.25 8.65
C TRP A 42 -8.51 14.03 10.14
N VAL A 43 -9.70 14.32 10.63
CA VAL A 43 -10.10 14.01 12.01
C VAL A 43 -11.42 13.27 11.92
N GLY A 44 -11.46 12.08 12.50
CA GLY A 44 -12.63 11.22 12.49
C GLY A 44 -12.77 10.44 13.79
N GLU A 45 -13.96 9.89 13.99
CA GLU A 45 -14.26 9.00 15.10
C GLU A 45 -14.66 7.64 14.54
N TRP A 46 -13.94 6.59 14.90
CA TRP A 46 -14.35 5.22 14.65
C TRP A 46 -15.17 4.72 15.84
N LYS A 47 -16.46 4.44 15.58
CA LYS A 47 -17.36 3.79 16.52
C LYS A 47 -17.43 2.29 16.24
N ILE A 48 -17.27 1.49 17.29
CA ILE A 48 -17.56 0.06 17.24
C ILE A 48 -18.87 -0.15 17.98
N THR A 49 -19.85 -0.71 17.29
CA THR A 49 -21.17 -1.03 17.83
C THR A 49 -21.36 -2.55 17.94
N ASP A 50 -22.18 -2.99 18.87
CA ASP A 50 -22.67 -4.37 18.89
C ASP A 50 -23.77 -4.61 17.83
N VAL A 51 -24.33 -5.82 17.84
CA VAL A 51 -25.41 -6.24 16.93
C VAL A 51 -26.73 -5.51 17.19
N GLU A 52 -26.90 -4.91 18.37
CA GLU A 52 -28.08 -4.13 18.78
C GLU A 52 -27.89 -2.62 18.50
N GLY A 53 -26.71 -2.21 18.01
CA GLY A 53 -26.35 -0.83 17.69
C GLY A 53 -25.78 -0.03 18.87
N VAL A 54 -25.52 -0.67 20.01
CA VAL A 54 -24.92 -0.02 21.19
C VAL A 54 -23.43 0.22 20.95
N VAL A 55 -22.97 1.44 21.20
CA VAL A 55 -21.55 1.80 21.04
C VAL A 55 -20.71 1.19 22.16
N ILE A 56 -19.87 0.22 21.82
CA ILE A 56 -18.94 -0.45 22.75
C ILE A 56 -17.64 0.38 22.87
N LYS A 57 -17.22 1.03 21.78
CA LYS A 57 -15.94 1.73 21.73
C LYS A 57 -15.97 2.93 20.79
N ARG A 58 -15.24 3.97 21.17
CA ARG A 58 -14.95 5.16 20.37
C ARG A 58 -13.45 5.34 20.29
N ILE A 59 -12.94 5.47 19.08
CA ILE A 59 -11.53 5.74 18.82
C ILE A 59 -11.47 7.01 17.99
N THR A 60 -10.83 8.04 18.54
CA THR A 60 -10.55 9.25 17.77
C THR A 60 -9.32 9.01 16.93
N LEU A 61 -9.42 9.26 15.64
CA LEU A 61 -8.33 9.10 14.68
C LEU A 61 -8.02 10.47 14.08
N GLN A 62 -6.76 10.90 14.20
CA GLN A 62 -6.26 12.04 13.47
C GLN A 62 -5.17 11.57 12.53
N GLN A 63 -5.28 11.94 11.26
CA GLN A 63 -4.33 11.57 10.22
C GLN A 63 -3.91 12.83 9.47
N GLN A 64 -2.63 12.91 9.15
CA GLN A 64 -2.10 13.96 8.29
C GLN A 64 -1.17 13.34 7.25
N TYR A 65 -1.46 13.61 5.98
CA TYR A 65 -0.62 13.20 4.85
C TYR A 65 -0.14 14.41 4.07
N TRP A 66 1.14 14.41 3.68
CA TRP A 66 1.74 15.47 2.86
C TRP A 66 2.85 14.94 1.96
N TRP A 67 3.18 15.70 0.91
CA TRP A 67 4.30 15.39 0.03
C TRP A 67 5.55 16.12 0.51
N ASP A 68 6.66 15.40 0.69
CA ASP A 68 7.97 15.97 0.98
C ASP A 68 9.04 15.34 0.07
N LYS A 69 9.81 16.17 -0.64
CA LYS A 69 10.87 15.76 -1.59
C LYS A 69 10.50 14.61 -2.54
N GLY A 70 9.22 14.53 -2.90
CA GLY A 70 8.70 13.50 -3.80
C GLY A 70 8.26 12.20 -3.13
N HIS A 71 8.37 12.10 -1.81
CA HIS A 71 7.86 11.02 -0.98
C HIS A 71 6.53 11.45 -0.33
N LEU A 72 5.59 10.51 -0.18
CA LEU A 72 4.39 10.71 0.62
C LEU A 72 4.75 10.43 2.08
N LYS A 73 4.54 11.41 2.95
CA LYS A 73 4.73 11.31 4.40
C LYS A 73 3.38 11.24 5.09
N GLY A 74 3.35 10.55 6.22
CA GLY A 74 2.15 10.35 7.00
C GLY A 74 2.41 10.41 8.49
N LEU A 75 1.49 11.04 9.21
CA LEU A 75 1.38 10.98 10.66
C LEU A 75 -0.02 10.52 11.01
N MET A 76 -0.11 9.57 11.94
CA MET A 76 -1.36 9.06 12.47
C MET A 76 -1.29 9.11 13.99
N SER A 77 -2.26 9.76 14.62
CA SER A 77 -2.50 9.65 16.06
C SER A 77 -3.87 9.03 16.30
N PHE A 78 -3.94 8.18 17.31
CA PHE A 78 -5.18 7.58 17.75
C PHE A 78 -5.30 7.71 19.26
N GLU A 79 -6.51 8.03 19.71
CA GLU A 79 -6.85 8.15 21.11
C GLU A 79 -7.95 7.14 21.45
N ASP A 80 -7.65 6.27 22.39
CA ASP A 80 -8.57 5.29 22.93
C ASP A 80 -8.67 5.48 24.45
N ARG A 81 -9.85 5.89 24.93
CA ARG A 81 -10.13 6.08 26.37
C ARG A 81 -9.08 6.93 27.13
N GLY A 82 -8.59 8.00 26.51
CA GLY A 82 -7.60 8.91 27.09
C GLY A 82 -6.13 8.46 26.98
N ARG A 83 -5.86 7.30 26.34
CA ARG A 83 -4.49 6.86 26.02
C ARG A 83 -4.15 7.22 24.57
N LEU A 84 -3.22 8.15 24.41
CA LEU A 84 -2.74 8.61 23.11
C LEU A 84 -1.60 7.73 22.60
N SER A 85 -1.68 7.30 21.34
CA SER A 85 -0.60 6.62 20.63
C SER A 85 -0.39 7.25 19.26
N SER A 86 0.87 7.31 18.80
CA SER A 86 1.23 7.92 17.52
C SER A 86 2.09 6.98 16.68
N LEU A 87 1.82 6.95 15.37
CA LEU A 87 2.61 6.26 14.35
C LEU A 87 3.03 7.27 13.28
N THR A 88 4.30 7.26 12.92
CA THR A 88 4.88 8.12 11.88
C THR A 88 5.55 7.24 10.84
N SER A 89 5.43 7.61 9.55
CA SER A 89 6.23 6.99 8.50
C SER A 89 7.34 7.95 8.05
N ASP A 90 8.59 7.51 8.19
CA ASP A 90 9.74 8.14 7.55
C ASP A 90 9.86 7.76 6.07
#